data_AF-A0A9J6DHH2-F1
#
_entry.id   AF-A0A9J6DHH2-F1
#
_cell.length_a   1.000
_cell.length_b   1.000
_cell.length_c   1.000
_cell.angle_alpha   90.00
_cell.angle_beta   90.00
_cell.angle_gamma   90.00
#
_symmetry.space_group_name_H-M   'P 1'
#
loop_
_entity.id
_entity.type
_entity.pdbx_description
1 polymer ?
#
loop_
_entity_poly.entity_id
_entity_poly.type
_entity_poly.pdbx_seq_one_letter_code
_entity_poly.pdbx_strand_id
1 'polypeptide(L)'
;MLGVGKRTVFRVREQVKASHFFGGQTDDALVKVLTQFGGEKTQAKFDSFRLCTLRPCVHDFFGRNKITRIEKITAGFSEHMELKSLRRCTVHRLLADIGFKHKKGSRNSLLIDRDDITDWQNCYHRDVEHYRVAQGSLPR
;
A
#
# COMPACT_ATOMS: atom_id res chain seq x y z
N MET A 1 -7.13 13.97 27.01
CA MET A 1 -6.52 13.45 25.76
C MET A 1 -5.40 14.39 25.36
N LEU A 2 -4.15 13.94 25.34
CA LEU A 2 -3.01 14.79 24.98
C LEU A 2 -3.08 15.10 23.48
N GLY A 3 -3.31 16.37 23.14
CA GLY A 3 -3.47 16.88 21.78
C GLY A 3 -2.15 16.90 20.99
N VAL A 4 -1.52 15.76 20.83
CA VAL A 4 -0.25 15.64 20.11
C VAL A 4 -0.53 15.12 18.69
N GLY A 5 -0.08 15.87 17.70
CA GLY A 5 -0.26 15.52 16.29
C GLY A 5 0.45 14.21 15.92
N LYS A 6 -0.20 13.37 15.09
CA LYS A 6 0.32 12.07 14.65
C LYS A 6 1.73 12.15 14.05
N ARG A 7 2.03 13.26 13.35
CA ARG A 7 3.33 13.51 12.72
C ARG A 7 4.44 13.71 13.77
N THR A 8 4.13 14.37 14.87
CA THR A 8 5.04 14.55 16.01
C THR A 8 5.32 13.23 16.68
N VAL A 9 4.29 12.41 16.90
CA VAL A 9 4.44 11.06 17.46
C VAL A 9 5.33 10.18 16.58
N PHE A 10 5.14 10.24 15.26
CA PHE A 10 5.97 9.50 14.30
C PHE A 10 7.44 9.94 14.34
N ARG A 11 7.68 11.26 14.32
CA ARG A 11 9.05 11.82 14.31
C ARG A 11 9.80 11.52 15.61
N VAL A 12 9.12 11.61 16.76
CA VAL A 12 9.69 11.23 18.05
C VAL A 12 10.05 9.74 18.08
N ARG A 13 9.19 8.86 17.55
CA ARG A 13 9.49 7.43 17.44
C ARG A 13 10.73 7.15 16.59
N GLU A 14 10.88 7.80 15.44
CA GLU A 14 12.05 7.62 14.59
C GLU A 14 13.34 8.16 15.24
N GLN A 15 13.26 9.30 15.94
CA GLN A 15 14.40 9.83 16.71
C GLN A 15 14.80 8.92 17.88
N VAL A 16 13.84 8.31 18.57
CA VAL A 16 14.11 7.34 19.65
C VAL A 16 14.75 6.07 19.10
N LYS A 17 14.30 5.56 17.96
CA LYS A 17 14.94 4.41 17.28
C LYS A 17 16.35 4.71 16.80
N ALA A 18 16.58 5.91 16.24
CA ALA A 18 17.90 6.33 15.78
C ALA A 18 18.90 6.56 16.93
N SER A 19 18.40 6.96 18.12
CA SER A 19 19.23 7.17 19.31
C SER A 19 19.49 5.90 20.12
N HIS A 20 18.64 4.86 20.02
CA HIS A 20 18.79 3.59 20.73
C HIS A 20 19.69 2.56 20.01
N PHE A 21 20.78 3.01 19.37
CA PHE A 21 21.77 2.11 18.77
C PHE A 21 22.51 1.20 19.79
N PHE A 22 22.22 1.30 21.09
CA PHE A 22 22.69 0.34 22.09
C PHE A 22 21.58 -0.09 23.06
N GLY A 23 21.06 -1.29 22.82
CA GLY A 23 20.62 -2.29 23.80
C GLY A 23 19.71 -1.86 24.96
N GLY A 24 18.39 -1.94 24.75
CA GLY A 24 17.41 -2.04 25.83
C GLY A 24 16.43 -3.16 25.53
N GLN A 25 16.55 -4.27 26.27
CA GLN A 25 15.69 -5.44 26.17
C GLN A 25 14.30 -5.07 26.75
N THR A 26 13.37 -4.60 25.92
CA THR A 26 11.94 -4.63 26.25
C THR A 26 11.39 -6.00 25.87
N ASP A 27 10.38 -6.48 26.59
CA ASP A 27 9.78 -7.81 26.51
C ASP A 27 9.17 -8.13 25.12
N ASP A 28 10.04 -8.26 24.12
CA ASP A 28 9.78 -8.56 22.72
C ASP A 28 9.53 -10.06 22.50
N ALA A 29 9.57 -10.88 23.55
CA ALA A 29 9.40 -12.32 23.44
C ALA A 29 8.01 -12.71 22.93
N LEU A 30 6.94 -12.05 23.38
CA LEU A 30 5.57 -12.33 22.90
C LEU A 30 5.34 -11.86 21.45
N VAL A 31 5.99 -10.77 21.02
CA VAL A 31 5.90 -10.27 19.64
C VAL A 31 6.80 -11.08 18.70
N LYS A 32 7.98 -11.51 19.16
CA LYS A 32 8.84 -12.42 18.40
C LYS A 32 8.23 -13.80 18.22
N VAL A 33 7.57 -14.40 19.23
CA VAL A 33 6.91 -15.73 19.11
C VAL A 33 5.89 -15.77 17.97
N LEU A 34 5.18 -14.68 17.71
CA LEU A 34 4.26 -14.58 16.56
C LEU A 34 4.98 -14.36 15.21
N THR A 35 6.25 -13.98 15.23
CA THR A 35 7.05 -13.71 14.02
C THR A 35 7.89 -14.93 13.59
N GLN A 36 8.12 -15.91 14.48
CA GLN A 36 8.90 -17.14 14.20
C GLN A 36 8.14 -18.16 13.33
N PHE A 37 6.81 -18.09 13.32
CA PHE A 37 5.96 -18.88 12.41
C PHE A 37 5.70 -18.18 11.07
N GLY A 38 6.37 -17.06 10.81
CA GLY A 38 6.42 -16.42 9.50
C GLY A 38 7.30 -17.20 8.54
N GLY A 39 7.01 -18.49 8.33
CA GLY A 39 7.67 -19.26 7.28
C GLY A 39 7.57 -18.46 5.98
N GLU A 40 8.69 -18.28 5.29
CA GLU A 40 8.72 -17.80 3.92
C GLU A 40 7.85 -18.74 3.10
N LYS A 41 6.57 -18.40 3.00
CA LYS A 41 5.73 -18.95 1.96
C LYS A 41 6.25 -18.29 0.71
N THR A 42 7.20 -18.95 0.05
CA THR A 42 7.57 -18.72 -1.34
C THR A 42 6.31 -18.94 -2.18
N GLN A 43 5.40 -17.98 -2.10
CA GLN A 43 4.25 -17.92 -2.97
C GLN A 43 4.79 -17.41 -4.29
N ALA A 44 4.62 -18.22 -5.33
CA ALA A 44 5.04 -17.91 -6.68
C ALA A 44 4.66 -16.45 -7.00
N LYS A 45 5.68 -15.60 -7.10
CA LYS A 45 5.54 -14.23 -7.56
C LYS A 45 4.91 -14.31 -8.95
N PHE A 46 3.83 -13.57 -9.19
CA PHE A 46 3.25 -13.56 -10.52
C PHE A 46 4.27 -12.99 -11.50
N ASP A 47 4.37 -13.62 -12.67
CA ASP A 47 5.27 -13.14 -13.71
C ASP A 47 4.93 -11.70 -14.11
N SER A 48 5.96 -10.93 -14.46
CA SER A 48 5.84 -9.52 -14.82
C SER A 48 4.89 -9.30 -15.99
N PHE A 49 4.86 -10.24 -16.95
CA PHE A 49 3.93 -10.24 -18.07
C PHE A 49 2.47 -10.31 -17.58
N ARG A 50 2.17 -11.25 -16.67
CA ARG A 50 0.82 -11.43 -16.10
C ARG A 50 0.37 -10.19 -15.34
N LEU A 51 1.26 -9.59 -14.56
CA LEU A 51 0.98 -8.34 -13.85
C LEU A 51 0.70 -7.19 -14.83
N CYS A 52 1.41 -7.14 -15.95
CA CYS A 52 1.18 -6.15 -17.00
C CYS A 52 -0.22 -6.33 -17.63
N THR A 53 -0.63 -7.56 -17.92
CA THR A 53 -1.97 -7.87 -18.46
C THR A 53 -3.09 -7.50 -17.50
N LEU A 54 -2.90 -7.72 -16.18
CA LEU A 54 -3.89 -7.39 -15.16
C LEU A 54 -3.98 -5.90 -14.86
N ARG A 55 -2.90 -5.14 -15.08
CA ARG A 55 -2.83 -3.73 -14.72
C ARG A 55 -3.95 -2.89 -15.34
N PRO A 56 -4.23 -2.94 -16.67
CA PRO A 56 -5.35 -2.22 -17.28
C PRO A 56 -6.70 -2.53 -16.63
N CYS A 57 -6.97 -3.81 -16.34
CA CYS A 57 -8.20 -4.24 -15.69
C CYS A 57 -8.36 -3.60 -14.31
N VAL A 58 -7.31 -3.59 -13.49
CA VAL A 58 -7.32 -2.94 -12.18
C VAL A 58 -7.49 -1.43 -12.30
N HIS A 59 -6.82 -0.80 -13.25
CA HIS A 59 -6.94 0.64 -13.51
C HIS A 59 -8.36 1.03 -13.93
N ASP A 60 -9.05 0.21 -14.73
CA ASP A 60 -10.45 0.46 -15.09
C ASP A 60 -11.37 0.45 -13.86
N PHE A 61 -11.14 -0.47 -12.92
CA PHE A 61 -11.86 -0.50 -11.65
C PHE A 61 -11.58 0.75 -10.81
N PHE A 62 -10.32 1.20 -10.79
CA PHE A 62 -9.89 2.39 -10.06
C PHE A 62 -10.49 3.67 -10.66
N GLY A 63 -10.34 3.88 -11.97
CA GLY A 63 -10.78 5.10 -12.67
C GLY A 63 -12.29 5.29 -12.66
N ARG A 64 -13.07 4.20 -12.65
CA ARG A 64 -14.54 4.27 -12.54
C ARG A 64 -15.03 4.61 -11.12
N ASN A 65 -14.15 4.62 -10.11
CA ASN A 65 -14.41 4.87 -8.69
C ASN A 65 -15.66 4.13 -8.15
N LYS A 66 -15.97 2.96 -8.73
CA LYS A 66 -17.12 2.13 -8.31
C LYS A 66 -16.76 1.39 -7.03
N ILE A 67 -17.76 0.99 -6.25
CA ILE A 67 -17.56 0.15 -5.05
C ILE A 67 -17.00 -1.20 -5.52
N THR A 68 -15.69 -1.37 -5.35
CA THR A 68 -14.96 -2.55 -5.78
C THR A 68 -14.91 -3.54 -4.63
N ARG A 69 -15.85 -4.49 -4.62
CA ARG A 69 -15.69 -5.69 -3.78
C ARG A 69 -14.60 -6.57 -4.38
N ILE A 70 -13.82 -7.25 -3.55
CA ILE A 70 -12.79 -8.18 -4.04
C ILE A 70 -13.38 -9.24 -4.98
N GLU A 71 -14.61 -9.68 -4.75
CA GLU A 71 -15.31 -10.63 -5.62
C GLU A 71 -15.45 -10.14 -7.06
N LYS A 72 -15.73 -8.84 -7.27
CA LYS A 72 -15.82 -8.25 -8.61
C LYS A 72 -14.46 -8.22 -9.31
N ILE A 73 -13.40 -7.89 -8.56
CA ILE A 73 -12.03 -7.90 -9.06
C ILE A 73 -11.63 -9.35 -9.42
N THR A 74 -12.02 -10.32 -8.58
CA THR A 74 -11.75 -11.75 -8.81
C THR A 74 -12.41 -12.22 -10.09
N ALA A 75 -13.66 -11.83 -10.33
CA ALA A 75 -14.37 -12.14 -11.58
C ALA A 75 -13.69 -11.52 -12.80
N GLY A 76 -13.32 -10.23 -12.75
CA GLY A 76 -12.58 -9.59 -13.83
C GLY A 76 -11.24 -10.27 -14.13
N PHE A 77 -10.50 -10.67 -13.11
CA PHE A 77 -9.24 -11.40 -13.30
C PHE A 77 -9.44 -12.79 -13.92
N SER A 78 -10.52 -13.48 -13.55
CA SER A 78 -10.87 -14.78 -14.13
C SER A 78 -11.20 -14.67 -15.62
N GLU A 79 -11.90 -13.60 -16.02
CA GLU A 79 -12.28 -13.33 -17.41
C GLU A 79 -11.06 -12.98 -18.27
N HIS A 80 -10.18 -12.10 -17.79
CA HIS A 80 -9.04 -11.61 -18.58
C HIS A 80 -7.87 -12.59 -18.71
N MET A 81 -7.72 -13.54 -17.80
CA MET A 81 -6.55 -14.42 -17.77
C MET A 81 -6.88 -15.92 -17.87
N GLU A 82 -8.15 -16.27 -18.11
CA GLU A 82 -8.64 -17.67 -18.10
C GLU A 82 -8.19 -18.44 -16.84
N LEU A 83 -8.00 -17.72 -15.73
CA LEU A 83 -7.47 -18.31 -14.50
C LEU A 83 -8.58 -19.08 -13.79
N LYS A 84 -8.23 -20.24 -13.24
CA LYS A 84 -9.06 -20.91 -12.23
C LYS A 84 -9.31 -19.94 -11.07
N SER A 85 -10.53 -19.97 -10.53
CA SER A 85 -11.01 -19.11 -9.43
C SER A 85 -9.91 -18.77 -8.43
N LEU A 86 -9.55 -17.48 -8.35
CA LEU A 86 -8.48 -17.00 -7.50
C LEU A 86 -8.95 -16.87 -6.06
N ARG A 87 -8.11 -17.32 -5.12
CA ARG A 87 -8.37 -17.11 -3.70
C ARG A 87 -8.28 -15.61 -3.38
N ARG A 88 -9.15 -15.12 -2.49
CA ARG A 88 -9.19 -13.72 -2.03
C ARG A 88 -7.81 -13.16 -1.61
N CYS A 89 -7.02 -13.94 -0.86
CA CYS A 89 -5.68 -13.52 -0.45
C CYS A 89 -4.72 -13.33 -1.64
N THR A 90 -4.86 -14.13 -2.70
CA THR A 90 -4.07 -14.02 -3.93
C THR A 90 -4.41 -12.74 -4.67
N VAL A 91 -5.69 -12.37 -4.73
CA VAL A 91 -6.14 -11.09 -5.31
C VAL A 91 -5.56 -9.90 -4.54
N HIS A 92 -5.56 -9.95 -3.21
CA HIS A 92 -4.92 -8.88 -2.41
C HIS A 92 -3.43 -8.74 -2.71
N ARG A 93 -2.71 -9.84 -2.91
CA ARG A 93 -1.28 -9.82 -3.30
C ARG A 93 -1.08 -9.25 -4.70
N LEU A 94 -1.86 -9.71 -5.68
CA LEU A 94 -1.83 -9.20 -7.05
C LEU A 94 -2.06 -7.69 -7.10
N LEU A 95 -3.05 -7.18 -6.35
CA LEU A 95 -3.29 -5.75 -6.26
C LEU A 95 -2.03 -5.03 -5.72
N ALA A 96 -1.42 -5.53 -4.65
CA ALA A 96 -0.21 -4.94 -4.07
C ALA A 96 0.99 -4.97 -5.03
N ASP A 97 1.15 -6.04 -5.80
CA ASP A 97 2.21 -6.18 -6.81
C ASP A 97 2.00 -5.21 -7.99
N ILE A 98 0.75 -4.90 -8.33
CA ILE A 98 0.41 -3.94 -9.40
C ILE A 98 0.58 -2.49 -8.94
N GLY A 99 0.43 -2.21 -7.64
CA GLY A 99 0.51 -0.85 -7.09
C GLY A 99 -0.70 -0.40 -6.26
N PHE A 100 -1.68 -1.27 -6.06
CA PHE A 100 -2.95 -0.94 -5.42
C PHE A 100 -3.16 -1.65 -4.09
N LYS A 101 -4.00 -1.07 -3.25
CA LYS A 101 -4.44 -1.62 -1.98
C LYS A 101 -5.94 -1.58 -1.90
N HIS A 102 -6.53 -2.71 -1.54
CA HIS A 102 -7.97 -2.79 -1.29
C HIS A 102 -8.24 -2.41 0.16
N LYS A 103 -9.01 -1.34 0.36
CA LYS A 103 -9.41 -0.85 1.68
C LYS A 103 -10.87 -1.19 1.93
N LYS A 104 -11.13 -1.98 2.98
CA LYS A 104 -12.49 -2.24 3.47
C LYS A 104 -13.01 -0.98 4.18
N GLY A 105 -14.04 -0.36 3.63
CA GLY A 105 -14.79 0.71 4.30
C GLY A 105 -16.03 0.18 5.03
N SER A 106 -16.71 1.04 5.79
CA SER A 106 -17.93 0.70 6.53
C SER A 106 -19.12 0.43 5.60
N ARG A 107 -19.33 1.29 4.59
CA ARG A 107 -20.37 1.13 3.56
C ARG A 107 -19.78 0.60 2.25
N ASN A 108 -18.66 1.17 1.82
CA ASN A 108 -18.07 0.94 0.51
C ASN A 108 -16.60 0.55 0.66
N SER A 109 -16.22 -0.62 0.12
CA SER A 109 -14.82 -0.94 -0.08
C SER A 109 -14.29 -0.20 -1.31
N LEU A 110 -13.05 0.25 -1.21
CA LEU A 110 -12.40 1.09 -2.21
C LEU A 110 -11.07 0.51 -2.60
N LEU A 111 -10.68 0.76 -3.85
CA LEU A 111 -9.33 0.53 -4.32
C LEU A 111 -8.58 1.86 -4.20
N ILE A 112 -7.45 1.85 -3.50
CA ILE A 112 -6.57 3.01 -3.33
C ILE A 112 -5.19 2.65 -3.86
N ASP A 113 -4.39 3.65 -4.18
CA ASP A 113 -2.97 3.44 -4.43
C ASP A 113 -2.29 2.88 -3.17
N ARG A 114 -1.15 2.19 -3.36
CA ARG A 114 -0.30 1.84 -2.23
C ARG A 114 0.25 3.09 -1.57
N ASP A 115 0.47 2.97 -0.26
CA ASP A 115 0.89 4.08 0.59
C ASP A 115 2.23 4.69 0.11
N ASP A 116 3.17 3.88 -0.40
CA ASP A 116 4.44 4.35 -0.95
C ASP A 116 4.31 5.14 -2.26
N ILE A 117 3.35 4.76 -3.13
CA ILE A 117 3.05 5.51 -4.35
C ILE A 117 2.43 6.86 -3.99
N THR A 118 1.47 6.88 -3.05
CA THR A 118 0.87 8.12 -2.56
C THR A 118 1.89 9.02 -1.90
N ASP A 119 2.79 8.47 -1.09
CA ASP A 119 3.87 9.24 -0.45
C ASP A 119 4.82 9.82 -1.50
N TRP A 120 5.18 9.05 -2.53
CA TRP A 120 6.02 9.54 -3.61
C TRP A 120 5.34 10.66 -4.40
N GLN A 121 4.06 10.51 -4.75
CA GLN A 121 3.27 11.58 -5.39
C GLN A 121 3.28 12.85 -4.54
N ASN A 122 3.04 12.73 -3.23
CA ASN A 122 3.04 13.87 -2.32
C ASN A 122 4.41 14.56 -2.25
N CYS A 123 5.49 13.79 -2.23
CA CYS A 123 6.84 14.34 -2.29
C CYS A 123 7.09 15.07 -3.61
N TYR A 124 6.77 14.42 -4.74
CA TYR A 124 6.88 15.03 -6.06
C TYR A 124 6.09 16.34 -6.18
N HIS A 125 4.85 16.37 -5.69
CA HIS A 125 4.03 17.59 -5.68
C HIS A 125 4.68 18.72 -4.86
N ARG A 126 5.28 18.40 -3.72
CA ARG A 126 6.03 19.39 -2.91
C ARG A 126 7.26 19.87 -3.65
N ASP A 127 8.01 18.98 -4.27
CA ASP A 127 9.22 19.33 -5.02
C ASP A 127 8.88 20.27 -6.17
N VAL A 128 7.85 19.93 -6.95
CA VAL A 128 7.34 20.78 -8.04
C VAL A 128 6.92 22.16 -7.51
N GLU A 129 6.26 22.22 -6.36
CA GLU A 129 5.88 23.50 -5.75
C GLU A 129 7.09 24.33 -5.30
N HIS A 130 8.08 23.68 -4.67
CA HIS A 130 9.34 24.33 -4.32
C HIS A 130 10.06 24.90 -5.54
N TYR A 131 10.09 24.16 -6.66
CA TYR A 131 10.65 24.65 -7.92
C TYR A 131 9.89 25.85 -8.49
N ARG A 132 8.55 25.84 -8.43
CA ARG A 132 7.71 26.95 -8.89
C ARG A 132 7.95 28.23 -8.10
N VAL A 133 8.01 28.12 -6.78
CA VAL A 133 8.31 29.25 -5.89
C VAL A 133 9.73 29.77 -6.16
N ALA A 134 10.71 28.89 -6.32
CA ALA A 134 12.09 29.28 -6.65
C ALA A 134 12.21 30.02 -8.00
N GLN A 135 11.32 29.73 -8.95
CA GLN A 135 11.26 30.39 -10.27
C GLN A 135 10.37 31.65 -10.28
N GLY A 136 9.85 32.08 -9.12
CA GLY A 136 9.02 33.29 -9.01
C GLY A 136 7.57 33.12 -9.51
N SER A 137 7.13 31.90 -9.75
CA SER A 137 5.71 31.62 -10.07
C SER A 137 4.88 31.45 -8.79
N LEU A 138 3.69 32.05 -8.76
CA LEU A 138 2.80 31.99 -7.59
C LEU A 138 2.19 30.57 -7.42
N PRO A 139 2.06 30.08 -6.17
CA PRO A 139 1.31 28.86 -5.87
C PRO A 139 -0.13 28.95 -6.39
N ARG A 140 -0.69 27.85 -6.92
CA ARG A 140 -2.11 27.76 -7.29
C ARG A 140 -2.99 27.31 -6.13
#